data_AF-A0A438FU89-F1
#
_entry.id   AF-A0A438FU89-F1
#
_cell.length_a   1.000
_cell.length_b   1.000
_cell.length_c   1.000
_cell.angle_alpha   90.00
_cell.angle_beta   90.00
_cell.angle_gamma   90.00
#
_symmetry.space_group_name_H-M   'P 1'
#
loop_
_entity.id
_entity.type
_entity.pdbx_description
1 polymer ?
#
loop_
_entity_poly.entity_id
_entity_poly.type
_entity_poly.pdbx_seq_one_letter_code
_entity_poly.pdbx_strand_id
1 'polypeptide(L)'
;MALMQELQQRIQRVIDKWGLNGSHPSDTNYREEMGKIKKDIVDFHGEMVLLENYSNINYTGLAKILKKYDKRTGGLLRLPFIQKVLQQPFFTTDLVSKLVKECESTIDAVFPAVKEEGGVHEREQEAITVVGEGIFRNTVAALLTLQEIRRGSSTYSHFSLPPLILPDPDLIQSIQLQSPIPIV
;
A
#
# COMPACT_ATOMS: atom_id res chain seq x y z
N MET A 1 3.28 2.37 17.97
CA MET A 1 2.53 1.89 19.16
C MET A 1 1.39 2.83 19.55
N ALA A 2 1.59 4.15 19.66
CA ALA A 2 0.50 5.06 20.02
C ALA A 2 -0.67 5.11 19.01
N LEU A 3 -0.39 5.14 17.70
CA LEU A 3 -1.41 5.29 16.66
C LEU A 3 -2.38 4.09 16.57
N MET A 4 -1.87 2.87 16.71
CA MET A 4 -2.71 1.65 16.72
C MET A 4 -3.58 1.58 17.97
N GLN A 5 -3.05 2.01 19.12
CA GLN A 5 -3.84 2.09 20.36
C GLN A 5 -4.97 3.12 20.23
N GLU A 6 -4.70 4.28 19.63
CA GLU A 6 -5.71 5.31 19.38
C GLU A 6 -6.81 4.82 18.43
N LEU A 7 -6.42 4.09 17.38
CA LEU A 7 -7.36 3.47 16.44
C LEU A 7 -8.26 2.44 17.13
N GLN A 8 -7.68 1.54 17.93
CA GLN A 8 -8.43 0.56 18.72
C GLN A 8 -9.41 1.24 19.67
N GLN A 9 -8.98 2.30 20.36
CA GLN A 9 -9.86 3.09 21.22
C GLN A 9 -10.97 3.80 20.44
N ARG A 10 -10.70 4.27 19.23
CA ARG A 10 -11.72 4.88 18.37
C ARG A 10 -12.76 3.85 17.95
N ILE A 11 -12.34 2.67 17.50
CA ILE A 11 -13.23 1.55 17.15
C ILE A 11 -14.09 1.16 18.35
N GLN A 12 -13.48 0.96 19.52
CA GLN A 12 -14.19 0.57 20.73
C GLN A 12 -15.24 1.62 21.13
N ARG A 13 -14.92 2.92 21.03
CA ARG A 13 -15.87 4.01 21.29
C ARG A 13 -17.08 3.97 20.35
N VAL A 14 -16.90 3.61 19.08
CA VAL A 14 -18.01 3.47 18.12
C VAL A 14 -18.88 2.26 18.51
N ILE A 15 -18.27 1.13 18.85
CA ILE A 15 -18.96 -0.10 19.26
C ILE A 15 -19.78 0.14 20.54
N ASP A 16 -19.17 0.71 21.57
CA ASP A 16 -19.82 0.93 22.88
C ASP A 16 -20.95 1.98 22.80
N LYS A 17 -20.87 2.90 21.84
CA LYS A 17 -21.88 3.93 21.68
C LYS A 17 -23.04 3.50 20.79
N TRP A 18 -22.76 3.02 19.58
CA TRP A 18 -23.79 2.79 18.57
C TRP A 18 -23.97 1.33 18.17
N GLY A 19 -23.12 0.42 18.64
CA GLY A 19 -23.24 -1.02 18.39
C GLY A 19 -24.52 -1.62 18.98
N LEU A 20 -24.79 -2.88 18.65
CA LEU A 20 -26.01 -3.61 19.03
C LEU A 20 -26.30 -3.58 20.55
N ASN A 21 -25.24 -3.65 21.37
CA ASN A 21 -25.30 -3.61 22.83
C ASN A 21 -24.79 -2.28 23.40
N GLY A 22 -24.73 -1.22 22.59
CA GLY A 22 -24.19 0.07 22.97
C GLY A 22 -25.14 0.91 23.82
N SER A 23 -24.62 2.01 24.35
CA SER A 23 -25.40 3.00 25.13
C SER A 23 -26.52 3.68 24.32
N HIS A 24 -26.32 3.86 23.01
CA HIS A 24 -27.26 4.46 22.07
C HIS A 24 -27.27 3.72 20.72
N PRO A 25 -27.83 2.49 20.66
CA PRO A 25 -27.78 1.66 19.47
C PRO A 25 -28.39 2.37 18.26
N SER A 26 -27.64 2.43 17.16
CA SER A 26 -28.08 3.07 15.92
C SER A 26 -27.30 2.49 14.75
N ASP A 27 -27.97 1.69 13.92
CA ASP A 27 -27.34 1.07 12.76
C ASP A 27 -26.77 2.11 11.78
N THR A 28 -27.52 3.18 11.51
CA THR A 28 -27.09 4.26 10.61
C THR A 28 -25.80 4.93 11.10
N ASN A 29 -25.76 5.37 12.37
CA ASN A 29 -24.59 6.03 12.94
C ASN A 29 -23.40 5.07 13.07
N TYR A 30 -23.67 3.81 13.45
CA TYR A 30 -22.64 2.78 13.54
C TYR A 30 -21.99 2.56 12.17
N ARG A 31 -22.79 2.34 11.12
CA ARG A 31 -22.31 2.11 9.75
C ARG A 31 -21.54 3.32 9.21
N GLU A 32 -22.03 4.53 9.46
CA GLU A 32 -21.37 5.76 9.02
C GLU A 32 -20.00 5.94 9.68
N GLU A 33 -19.92 5.88 11.01
CA GLU A 33 -18.67 6.09 11.75
C GLU A 33 -17.66 4.97 11.51
N MET A 34 -18.13 3.72 11.41
CA MET A 34 -17.28 2.60 11.06
C MET A 34 -16.78 2.69 9.60
N GLY A 35 -17.59 3.23 8.69
CA GLY A 35 -17.18 3.55 7.32
C GLY A 35 -16.07 4.61 7.27
N LYS A 36 -16.15 5.67 8.08
CA LYS A 36 -15.09 6.69 8.21
C LYS A 36 -13.80 6.07 8.74
N ILE A 37 -13.88 5.24 9.78
CA ILE A 37 -12.72 4.52 10.31
C ILE A 37 -12.10 3.62 9.25
N LYS A 38 -12.90 2.87 8.49
CA LYS A 38 -12.42 2.04 7.38
C LYS A 38 -11.60 2.85 6.38
N LYS A 39 -12.16 3.99 5.95
CA LYS A 39 -11.52 4.89 5.00
C LYS A 39 -10.19 5.40 5.52
N ASP A 40 -10.15 5.91 6.75
CA ASP A 40 -8.94 6.45 7.36
C ASP A 40 -7.81 5.40 7.43
N ILE A 41 -8.15 4.14 7.77
CA ILE A 41 -7.15 3.04 7.83
C ILE A 41 -6.63 2.70 6.43
N VAL A 42 -7.51 2.60 5.44
CA VAL A 42 -7.13 2.27 4.05
C VAL A 42 -6.27 3.36 3.43
N ASP A 43 -6.62 4.63 3.64
CA ASP A 43 -5.83 5.77 3.16
C ASP A 43 -4.45 5.79 3.81
N PHE A 44 -4.36 5.61 5.14
CA PHE A 44 -3.09 5.53 5.85
C PHE A 44 -2.23 4.36 5.39
N HIS A 45 -2.82 3.17 5.19
CA HIS A 45 -2.14 2.02 4.61
C HIS A 45 -1.56 2.35 3.22
N GLY A 46 -2.35 2.98 2.35
CA GLY A 46 -1.90 3.39 1.01
C GLY A 46 -0.73 4.38 1.05
N GLU A 47 -0.76 5.37 1.93
CA GLU A 47 0.35 6.31 2.13
C GLU A 47 1.65 5.58 2.53
N MET A 48 1.56 4.58 3.40
CA MET A 48 2.71 3.78 3.83
C MET A 48 3.28 2.93 2.69
N VAL A 49 2.42 2.30 1.89
CA VAL A 49 2.86 1.57 0.68
C VAL A 49 3.51 2.52 -0.34
N LEU A 50 2.96 3.72 -0.53
CA LEU A 50 3.56 4.74 -1.39
C LEU A 50 4.94 5.19 -0.89
N LEU A 51 5.15 5.25 0.42
CA LEU A 51 6.44 5.56 1.01
C LEU A 51 7.49 4.46 0.76
N GLU A 52 7.11 3.19 0.88
CA GLU A 52 7.98 2.07 0.48
C GLU A 52 8.32 2.12 -1.01
N ASN A 53 7.32 2.43 -1.84
CA ASN A 53 7.52 2.58 -3.27
C ASN A 53 8.50 3.70 -3.61
N TYR A 54 8.37 4.86 -2.95
CA TYR A 54 9.33 5.96 -3.09
C TYR A 54 10.75 5.50 -2.80
N SER A 55 10.97 4.79 -1.68
CA SER A 55 12.29 4.25 -1.33
C SER A 55 12.85 3.33 -2.42
N ASN A 56 12.04 2.37 -2.88
CA ASN A 56 12.41 1.37 -3.87
C ASN A 56 12.79 2.00 -5.23
N ILE A 57 12.00 2.97 -5.71
CA ILE A 57 12.27 3.66 -6.97
C ILE A 57 13.56 4.47 -6.87
N ASN A 58 13.75 5.23 -5.79
CA ASN A 58 14.94 6.06 -5.61
C ASN A 58 16.21 5.21 -5.49
N TYR A 59 16.18 4.13 -4.72
CA TYR A 59 17.29 3.18 -4.64
C TYR A 59 17.62 2.58 -6.02
N THR A 60 16.59 2.18 -6.77
CA THR A 60 16.78 1.63 -8.13
C THR A 60 17.43 2.67 -9.04
N GLY A 61 16.97 3.93 -9.00
CA GLY A 61 17.56 5.03 -9.76
C GLY A 61 19.04 5.23 -9.42
N LEU A 62 19.38 5.30 -8.14
CA LEU A 62 20.76 5.42 -7.65
C LEU A 62 21.64 4.24 -8.11
N ALA A 63 21.16 3.01 -7.96
CA ALA A 63 21.90 1.83 -8.39
C ALA A 63 22.15 1.82 -9.90
N LYS A 64 21.17 2.25 -10.71
CA LYS A 64 21.27 2.28 -12.17
C LYS A 64 22.19 3.40 -12.66
N ILE A 65 22.14 4.60 -12.07
CA ILE A 65 23.02 5.70 -12.48
C ILE A 65 24.48 5.44 -12.09
N LEU A 66 24.73 4.88 -10.91
CA LEU A 66 26.07 4.45 -10.49
C LEU A 66 26.61 3.34 -11.41
N LYS A 67 25.78 2.34 -11.74
CA LYS A 67 26.16 1.30 -12.72
C LYS A 67 26.48 1.90 -14.09
N LYS A 68 25.76 2.93 -14.53
CA LYS A 68 26.01 3.61 -15.81
C LYS A 68 27.33 4.39 -15.77
N TYR A 69 27.63 5.07 -14.67
CA TYR A 69 28.89 5.78 -14.47
C TYR A 69 30.09 4.83 -14.56
N ASP A 70 30.10 3.74 -13.78
CA ASP A 70 31.20 2.77 -13.77
C ASP A 70 31.43 2.19 -15.17
N LYS A 71 30.34 1.83 -15.88
CA LYS A 71 30.43 1.31 -17.26
C LYS A 71 31.00 2.30 -18.27
N ARG A 72 30.70 3.60 -18.12
CA ARG A 72 31.12 4.65 -19.06
C ARG A 72 32.55 5.10 -18.82
N THR A 73 33.00 5.09 -17.57
CA THR A 73 34.27 5.69 -17.15
C THR A 73 35.34 4.68 -16.79
N GLY A 74 34.97 3.41 -16.56
CA GLY A 74 35.86 2.42 -15.95
C GLY A 74 36.08 2.64 -14.45
N GLY A 75 35.37 3.59 -13.83
CA GLY A 75 35.43 3.82 -12.39
C GLY A 75 34.76 2.70 -11.57
N LEU A 76 34.97 2.75 -10.24
CA LEU A 76 34.44 1.80 -9.27
C LEU A 76 33.68 2.53 -8.14
N LEU A 77 32.78 3.45 -8.50
CA LEU A 77 32.04 4.25 -7.51
C LEU A 77 30.80 3.52 -6.98
N ARG A 78 30.23 2.57 -7.72
CA ARG A 78 28.95 1.96 -7.34
C ARG A 78 28.98 1.30 -5.97
N LEU A 79 29.98 0.46 -5.71
CA LEU A 79 30.07 -0.29 -4.46
C LEU A 79 30.14 0.63 -3.21
N PRO A 80 31.09 1.57 -3.11
CA PRO A 80 31.20 2.42 -1.92
C PRO A 80 30.00 3.36 -1.75
N PHE A 81 29.33 3.77 -2.83
CA PHE A 81 28.11 4.59 -2.72
C PHE A 81 26.90 3.77 -2.26
N ILE A 82 26.71 2.56 -2.80
CA ILE A 82 25.58 1.71 -2.40
C ILE A 82 25.68 1.36 -0.91
N GLN A 83 26.87 1.04 -0.40
CA GLN A 83 27.05 0.78 1.04
C GLN A 83 26.59 1.96 1.91
N LYS A 84 26.85 3.19 1.49
CA LYS A 84 26.38 4.40 2.19
C LYS A 84 24.86 4.57 2.08
N VAL A 85 24.29 4.32 0.90
CA VAL A 85 22.85 4.42 0.63
C VAL A 85 22.05 3.45 1.50
N LEU A 86 22.52 2.21 1.67
CA LEU A 86 21.84 1.19 2.49
C LEU A 86 21.71 1.58 3.97
N GLN A 87 22.51 2.55 4.44
CA GLN A 87 22.47 3.07 5.80
C GLN A 87 21.69 4.39 5.92
N GLN A 88 21.13 4.91 4.81
CA GLN A 88 20.37 6.15 4.85
C GLN A 88 18.94 5.89 5.30
N PRO A 89 18.34 6.81 6.09
CA PRO A 89 16.99 6.63 6.62
C PRO A 89 15.91 6.39 5.55
N PHE A 90 16.07 6.96 4.35
CA PHE A 90 15.10 6.77 3.27
C PHE A 90 15.03 5.31 2.78
N PHE A 91 16.09 4.51 2.98
CA PHE A 91 16.16 3.10 2.59
C PHE A 91 15.76 2.15 3.74
N THR A 92 15.80 2.60 4.98
CA THR A 92 15.44 1.81 6.17
C THR A 92 13.92 1.77 6.37
N THR A 93 13.22 0.95 5.57
CA THR A 93 11.75 0.89 5.58
C THR A 93 11.16 -0.16 6.51
N ASP A 94 11.94 -0.86 7.34
CA ASP A 94 11.45 -1.98 8.17
C ASP A 94 10.27 -1.59 9.07
N LEU A 95 10.30 -0.38 9.63
CA LEU A 95 9.21 0.15 10.45
C LEU A 95 7.96 0.42 9.61
N VAL A 96 8.14 0.93 8.39
CA VAL A 96 7.05 1.18 7.45
C VAL A 96 6.39 -0.15 7.07
N SER A 97 7.17 -1.16 6.73
CA SER A 97 6.68 -2.50 6.39
C SER A 97 5.94 -3.17 7.54
N LYS A 98 6.39 -2.94 8.77
CA LYS A 98 5.67 -3.41 9.96
C LYS A 98 4.32 -2.72 10.11
N LEU A 99 4.26 -1.40 9.91
CA LEU A 99 3.02 -0.64 10.00
C LEU A 99 2.02 -1.01 8.90
N VAL A 100 2.49 -1.28 7.67
CA VAL A 100 1.66 -1.81 6.58
C VAL A 100 0.96 -3.11 7.03
N LYS A 101 1.72 -4.08 7.55
CA LYS A 101 1.17 -5.36 8.04
C LYS A 101 0.21 -5.22 9.22
N GLU A 102 0.48 -4.28 10.12
CA GLU A 102 -0.43 -3.97 11.23
C GLU A 102 -1.76 -3.39 10.71
N CYS A 103 -1.72 -2.56 9.66
CA CYS A 103 -2.93 -2.04 9.02
C CYS A 103 -3.71 -3.16 8.31
N GLU A 104 -3.04 -4.01 7.53
CA GLU A 104 -3.66 -5.18 6.88
C GLU A 104 -4.39 -6.07 7.91
N SER A 105 -3.70 -6.43 8.99
CA SER A 105 -4.27 -7.25 10.07
C SER A 105 -5.47 -6.57 10.76
N THR A 106 -5.44 -5.24 10.90
CA THR A 106 -6.54 -4.48 11.50
C THR A 106 -7.73 -4.39 10.56
N ILE A 107 -7.49 -4.18 9.25
CA ILE A 107 -8.55 -4.18 8.23
C ILE A 107 -9.25 -5.54 8.23
N ASP A 108 -8.50 -6.64 8.21
CA ASP A 108 -9.06 -8.00 8.21
C ASP A 108 -9.89 -8.30 9.47
N ALA A 109 -9.42 -7.83 10.64
CA ALA A 109 -10.09 -8.07 11.91
C ALA A 109 -11.39 -7.25 12.09
N VAL A 110 -11.40 -5.99 11.62
CA VAL A 110 -12.51 -5.05 11.83
C VAL A 110 -13.53 -5.12 10.68
N PHE A 111 -13.06 -5.44 9.48
CA PHE A 111 -13.85 -5.49 8.25
C PHE A 111 -13.62 -6.82 7.52
N PRO A 112 -14.03 -7.95 8.14
CA PRO A 112 -13.85 -9.26 7.52
C PRO A 112 -14.52 -9.28 6.15
N ALA A 113 -13.81 -9.80 5.15
CA ALA A 113 -14.36 -9.98 3.81
C ALA A 113 -15.64 -10.82 3.90
N VAL A 114 -16.76 -10.27 3.44
CA VAL A 114 -17.97 -11.04 3.23
C VAL A 114 -17.64 -12.01 2.09
N LYS A 115 -17.51 -13.31 2.40
CA LYS A 115 -17.45 -14.32 1.35
C LYS A 115 -18.83 -14.32 0.68
N GLU A 116 -18.91 -13.71 -0.50
CA GLU A 116 -20.16 -13.64 -1.24
C GLU A 116 -20.66 -15.05 -1.61
N GLU A 117 -21.74 -15.50 -0.97
CA GLU A 117 -22.72 -16.33 -1.65
C GLU A 117 -23.80 -15.38 -2.23
N GLY A 118 -23.64 -15.03 -3.51
CA GLY A 118 -24.69 -14.55 -4.41
C GLY A 118 -25.40 -13.24 -4.05
N GLY A 119 -24.93 -12.11 -4.60
CA GLY A 119 -25.65 -10.83 -4.47
C GLY A 119 -25.18 -9.61 -5.28
N VAL A 120 -24.20 -9.77 -6.17
CA VAL A 120 -24.00 -9.11 -7.48
C VAL A 120 -24.33 -7.59 -7.61
N HIS A 121 -23.25 -6.81 -7.56
CA HIS A 121 -22.91 -5.62 -8.34
C HIS A 121 -23.19 -4.18 -7.84
N GLU A 122 -24.24 -3.86 -7.11
CA GLU A 122 -24.52 -2.42 -6.83
C GLU A 122 -23.80 -1.85 -5.59
N ARG A 123 -23.58 -2.66 -4.53
CA ARG A 123 -22.95 -2.17 -3.28
C ARG A 123 -21.43 -2.11 -3.31
N GLU A 124 -20.80 -2.93 -4.15
CA GLU A 124 -19.34 -2.92 -4.30
C GLU A 124 -18.87 -1.68 -5.06
N GLN A 125 -19.65 -1.21 -6.05
CA GLN A 125 -19.32 0.00 -6.81
C GLN A 125 -19.47 1.29 -5.98
N GLU A 126 -20.43 1.40 -5.07
CA GLU A 126 -20.49 2.52 -4.11
C GLU A 126 -19.38 2.47 -3.06
N ALA A 127 -18.96 1.28 -2.61
CA ALA A 127 -17.85 1.15 -1.66
C ALA A 127 -16.49 1.45 -2.32
N ILE A 128 -16.33 1.11 -3.60
CA ILE A 128 -15.13 1.38 -4.40
C ILE A 128 -15.04 2.87 -4.82
N THR A 129 -16.17 3.55 -5.03
CA THR A 129 -16.19 4.96 -5.46
C THR A 129 -15.98 5.98 -4.33
N VAL A 130 -16.19 5.60 -3.06
CA VAL A 130 -16.07 6.53 -1.89
C VAL A 130 -14.77 6.35 -1.08
N VAL A 131 -14.08 5.22 -1.21
CA VAL A 131 -12.71 5.03 -0.70
C VAL A 131 -11.78 5.90 -1.55
N GLY A 132 -10.88 6.68 -0.94
CA GLY A 132 -10.11 7.73 -1.60
C GLY A 132 -9.56 7.34 -2.98
N GLU A 133 -10.27 7.71 -4.05
CA GLU A 133 -9.94 7.37 -5.44
C GLU A 133 -8.52 7.78 -5.82
N GLY A 134 -7.94 8.76 -5.12
CA GLY A 134 -6.56 9.18 -5.28
C GLY A 134 -5.55 8.18 -4.70
N ILE A 135 -5.60 7.92 -3.38
CA ILE A 135 -4.53 7.18 -2.69
C ILE A 135 -4.55 5.71 -3.10
N PHE A 136 -5.72 5.06 -3.15
CA PHE A 136 -5.82 3.67 -3.58
C PHE A 136 -5.32 3.48 -5.01
N ARG A 137 -5.78 4.31 -5.95
CA ARG A 137 -5.33 4.26 -7.35
C ARG A 137 -3.83 4.53 -7.47
N ASN A 138 -3.30 5.51 -6.74
CA ASN A 138 -1.87 5.81 -6.72
C ASN A 138 -1.06 4.62 -6.17
N THR A 139 -1.57 3.96 -5.14
CA THR A 139 -0.93 2.78 -4.52
C THR A 139 -0.87 1.62 -5.51
N VAL A 140 -1.98 1.33 -6.20
CA VAL A 140 -2.00 0.29 -7.22
C VAL A 140 -1.07 0.64 -8.40
N ALA A 141 -1.13 1.88 -8.90
CA ALA A 141 -0.24 2.33 -9.96
C ALA A 141 1.24 2.22 -9.57
N ALA A 142 1.59 2.55 -8.32
CA ALA A 142 2.92 2.39 -7.77
C ALA A 142 3.39 0.93 -7.75
N LEU A 143 2.54 0.02 -7.26
CA LEU A 143 2.83 -1.42 -7.23
C LEU A 143 3.03 -2.00 -8.64
N LEU A 144 2.18 -1.61 -9.59
CA LEU A 144 2.31 -2.02 -11.00
C LEU A 144 3.60 -1.50 -11.63
N THR A 145 3.92 -0.22 -11.41
CA THR A 145 5.15 0.39 -11.90
C THR A 145 6.39 -0.37 -11.39
N LEU A 146 6.42 -0.75 -10.10
CA LEU A 146 7.51 -1.56 -9.57
C LEU A 146 7.58 -2.94 -10.22
N GLN A 147 6.44 -3.59 -10.49
CA GLN A 147 6.40 -4.88 -11.16
C GLN A 147 7.03 -4.78 -12.56
N GLU A 148 6.71 -3.75 -13.33
CA GLU A 148 7.29 -3.50 -14.66
C GLU A 148 8.80 -3.24 -14.59
N ILE A 149 9.25 -2.35 -13.70
CA ILE A 149 10.67 -2.06 -13.48
C ILE A 149 11.46 -3.35 -13.15
N ARG A 150 10.84 -4.26 -12.42
CA ARG A 150 11.43 -5.55 -12.04
C ARG A 150 11.45 -6.54 -13.21
N ARG A 151 10.37 -6.64 -14.00
CA ARG A 151 10.28 -7.51 -15.19
C ARG A 151 11.35 -7.19 -16.23
N GLY A 152 11.72 -5.91 -16.39
CA GLY A 152 12.73 -5.47 -17.36
C GLY A 152 14.20 -5.74 -16.96
N SER A 153 14.49 -6.29 -15.78
CA SER A 153 15.87 -6.49 -15.33
C SER A 153 16.38 -7.91 -15.60
N SER A 154 17.17 -8.08 -16.66
CA SER A 154 17.67 -9.39 -17.14
C SER A 154 18.69 -10.10 -16.23
N THR A 155 19.02 -9.57 -15.05
CA THR A 155 19.96 -10.20 -14.10
C THR A 155 19.58 -9.87 -12.66
N TYR A 156 19.23 -10.90 -11.88
CA TYR A 156 19.11 -10.80 -10.44
C TYR A 156 20.52 -10.70 -9.81
N SER A 157 20.70 -9.81 -8.85
CA SER A 157 21.96 -9.61 -8.13
C SER A 157 21.65 -9.30 -6.67
N HIS A 158 22.62 -9.39 -5.77
CA HIS A 158 22.45 -9.04 -4.35
C HIS A 158 22.04 -7.58 -4.11
N PHE A 159 22.20 -6.72 -5.13
CA PHE A 159 21.73 -5.32 -5.10
C PHE A 159 20.32 -5.12 -5.66
N SER A 160 19.64 -6.19 -6.09
CA SER A 160 18.28 -6.12 -6.61
C SER A 160 17.25 -6.02 -5.48
N LEU A 161 16.09 -5.42 -5.78
CA LEU A 161 14.99 -5.33 -4.82
C LEU A 161 14.38 -6.72 -4.51
N PRO A 162 13.95 -6.99 -3.26
CA PRO A 162 13.24 -8.22 -2.89
C PRO A 162 11.83 -8.29 -3.50
N PRO A 163 11.25 -9.48 -3.75
CA PRO A 163 9.92 -9.66 -4.40
C PRO A 163 8.78 -8.87 -3.72
N LEU A 164 7.79 -8.41 -4.50
CA LEU A 164 6.57 -7.78 -3.96
C LEU A 164 5.52 -8.85 -3.69
N ILE A 165 4.75 -8.66 -2.62
CA ILE A 165 3.46 -9.33 -2.40
C ILE A 165 2.40 -8.34 -2.89
N LEU A 166 1.52 -8.76 -3.81
CA LEU A 166 0.51 -7.90 -4.42
C LEU A 166 -0.90 -8.29 -3.93
N PRO A 167 -1.84 -7.32 -3.89
CA PRO A 167 -3.26 -7.61 -3.72
C PRO A 167 -3.84 -8.35 -4.93
N ASP A 168 -5.04 -8.91 -4.75
CA ASP A 168 -5.73 -9.85 -5.63
C ASP A 168 -5.73 -9.41 -7.13
N PRO A 169 -5.38 -10.28 -8.09
CA PRO A 169 -5.41 -9.99 -9.54
C PRO A 169 -6.70 -9.36 -10.07
N ASP A 170 -7.87 -9.61 -9.46
CA ASP A 170 -9.14 -9.05 -9.92
C ASP A 170 -9.25 -7.53 -9.69
N LEU A 171 -8.58 -7.00 -8.66
CA LEU A 171 -8.46 -5.56 -8.40
C LEU A 171 -7.50 -4.86 -9.37
N ILE A 172 -6.55 -5.62 -9.94
CA ILE A 172 -5.56 -5.09 -10.89
C ILE A 172 -6.21 -4.86 -12.25
N GLN A 173 -7.12 -5.74 -12.68
CA GLN A 173 -7.73 -5.70 -14.00
C GLN A 173 -8.71 -4.53 -14.17
N SER A 174 -9.43 -4.16 -13.09
CA SER A 174 -10.37 -3.03 -13.07
C SER A 174 -9.68 -1.67 -13.23
N ILE A 175 -8.44 -1.52 -12.75
CA ILE A 175 -7.67 -0.28 -12.86
C ILE A 175 -6.97 -0.14 -14.22
N GLN A 176 -6.52 -1.26 -14.82
CA GLN A 176 -5.94 -1.27 -16.16
C GLN A 176 -6.92 -0.83 -17.25
N LEU A 177 -8.23 -1.09 -17.07
CA LEU A 177 -9.29 -0.66 -17.99
C LEU A 177 -9.52 0.86 -18.01
N GLN A 178 -9.00 1.62 -17.03
CA GLN A 178 -9.21 3.07 -16.92
C GLN A 178 -7.96 3.92 -17.26
N SER A 179 -6.81 3.32 -17.60
CA SER A 179 -5.66 4.09 -18.07
C SER A 179 -5.89 4.52 -19.53
N PRO A 180 -5.94 5.83 -19.84
CA PRO A 180 -6.14 6.31 -21.21
C PRO A 180 -4.89 6.19 -22.09
N ILE A 181 -3.79 5.65 -21.58
CA ILE A 181 -2.54 5.53 -22.33
C ILE A 181 -2.26 4.04 -22.58
N PRO A 182 -2.47 3.56 -23.82
CA PRO A 182 -1.98 2.24 -24.20
C PRO A 182 -0.45 2.24 -24.11
N ILE A 183 0.09 1.25 -23.39
CA ILE A 183 1.52 0.95 -23.40
C ILE A 183 1.80 0.30 -24.76
N VAL A 184 2.43 1.07 -25.67
CA VAL A 184 2.95 0.61 -26.96
C VAL A 184 4.40 0.18 -26.80
#